data_AF-A0A645JI95-F1
#
_entry.id   AF-A0A645JI95-F1
#
_cell.length_a   1.000
_cell.length_b   1.000
_cell.length_c   1.000
_cell.angle_alpha   90.00
_cell.angle_beta   90.00
_cell.angle_gamma   90.00
#
_symmetry.space_group_name_H-M   'P 1'
#
loop_
_entity.id
_entity.type
_entity.pdbx_description
1 polymer ?
#
loop_
_entity_poly.entity_id
_entity_poly.type
_entity_poly.pdbx_seq_one_letter_code
_entity_poly.pdbx_strand_id
1 'polypeptide(L)' 'MQGTRSEMNWQDVSGKSATSVAHWQRISQFRARHPAIGAGKQTTLTLKQGYGFIREHDGDKVMVVWAGQP' A
#
# COMPACT_ATOMS: atom_id res chain seq x y z
N MET A 1 -1.65 17.47 -26.81
CA MET A 1 -2.59 16.50 -26.19
C MET A 1 -2.11 16.24 -24.76
N GLN A 2 -2.89 16.61 -23.74
CA GLN A 2 -2.50 16.51 -22.34
C GLN A 2 -3.22 15.31 -21.68
N GLY A 3 -2.68 14.10 -21.87
CA GLY A 3 -3.33 12.84 -21.49
C GLY A 3 -3.40 12.52 -19.99
N THR A 4 -2.83 13.34 -19.11
CA THR A 4 -2.84 13.12 -17.65
C THR A 4 -3.87 13.96 -16.89
N ARG A 5 -4.67 14.76 -17.61
CA ARG A 5 -5.72 15.64 -17.03
C ARG A 5 -7.09 15.34 -17.64
N SER A 6 -7.44 14.05 -17.71
CA SER A 6 -8.78 13.63 -18.10
C SER A 6 -9.77 13.88 -16.95
N GLU A 7 -11.03 14.09 -17.31
CA GLU A 7 -12.13 14.06 -16.33
C GLU A 7 -12.15 12.72 -15.59
N MET A 8 -12.54 12.77 -14.32
CA MET A 8 -12.64 11.58 -13.50
C MET A 8 -13.81 10.71 -13.96
N ASN A 9 -13.56 9.41 -14.09
CA ASN A 9 -14.54 8.41 -14.54
C ASN A 9 -15.43 7.90 -13.39
N TRP A 10 -16.19 8.81 -12.77
CA TRP A 10 -17.01 8.54 -11.58
C TRP A 10 -17.94 7.32 -11.70
N GLN A 11 -18.50 7.09 -12.89
CA GLN A 11 -19.39 5.97 -13.18
C GLN A 11 -18.72 4.60 -13.02
N ASP A 12 -17.39 4.53 -13.11
CA ASP A 12 -16.65 3.28 -13.06
C ASP A 12 -16.29 2.84 -11.63
N VAL A 13 -16.43 3.73 -10.65
CA VAL A 13 -16.04 3.49 -9.24
C VAL A 13 -16.77 2.27 -8.67
N SER A 14 -18.06 2.12 -8.96
CA SER A 14 -18.88 0.96 -8.60
C SER A 14 -18.96 -0.10 -9.71
N GLY A 15 -18.34 0.15 -10.86
CA GLY A 15 -18.36 -0.70 -12.05
C GLY A 15 -17.00 -1.35 -12.30
N LYS A 16 -16.43 -1.11 -13.49
CA LYS A 16 -15.20 -1.77 -13.94
C LYS A 16 -13.98 -1.53 -13.03
N SER A 17 -13.99 -0.47 -12.22
CA SER A 17 -12.90 -0.15 -11.30
C SER A 17 -13.17 -0.60 -9.85
N ALA A 18 -14.32 -1.20 -9.55
CA ALA A 18 -14.72 -1.55 -8.18
C ALA A 18 -13.69 -2.43 -7.44
N THR A 19 -13.11 -3.42 -8.13
CA THR A 19 -12.05 -4.28 -7.53
C THR A 19 -10.81 -3.48 -7.15
N SER A 20 -10.36 -2.57 -8.01
CA SER A 20 -9.22 -1.69 -7.73
C SER A 20 -9.53 -0.73 -6.58
N VAL A 21 -10.73 -0.16 -6.56
CA VAL A 21 -11.19 0.71 -5.48
C VAL A 21 -11.19 -0.05 -4.15
N ALA A 22 -11.76 -1.26 -4.10
CA ALA A 22 -11.79 -2.10 -2.91
C ALA A 22 -10.39 -2.47 -2.43
N HIS A 23 -9.47 -2.77 -3.35
CA HIS A 23 -8.07 -3.04 -3.03
C HIS A 23 -7.40 -1.84 -2.32
N TRP A 24 -7.53 -0.63 -2.89
CA TRP A 24 -6.94 0.57 -2.31
C TRP A 24 -7.61 0.99 -1.00
N GLN A 25 -8.92 0.77 -0.85
CA GLN A 25 -9.63 0.95 0.42
C GLN A 25 -9.06 0.02 1.50
N ARG A 26 -8.82 -1.26 1.18
CA ARG A 26 -8.21 -2.21 2.12
C ARG A 26 -6.82 -1.78 2.58
N ILE A 27 -5.97 -1.32 1.65
CA ILE A 27 -4.65 -0.76 1.96
C ILE A 27 -4.77 0.48 2.85
N SER A 28 -5.69 1.38 2.53
CA SER A 28 -5.90 2.62 3.29
C SER A 28 -6.37 2.36 4.71
N GLN A 29 -7.29 1.40 4.89
CA GLN A 29 -7.75 0.98 6.22
C GLN A 29 -6.63 0.30 7.02
N PHE A 30 -5.78 -0.50 6.38
CA PHE A 30 -4.60 -1.08 7.03
C PHE A 30 -3.67 0.03 7.53
N ARG A 31 -3.32 0.99 6.67
CA ARG A 31 -2.49 2.15 7.07
C ARG A 31 -3.12 2.94 8.22
N ALA A 32 -4.44 3.14 8.20
CA ALA A 32 -5.13 3.88 9.27
C ALA A 32 -5.08 3.14 10.62
N ARG A 33 -5.09 1.80 10.61
CA ARG A 33 -5.03 0.97 11.82
C ARG A 33 -3.60 0.78 12.36
N HIS A 34 -2.58 1.06 11.54
CA HIS A 34 -1.17 0.87 11.90
C HIS A 34 -0.37 2.17 11.78
N PRO A 35 -0.33 2.99 12.86
CA PRO A 35 0.46 4.23 12.91
C PRO A 35 1.93 4.04 12.51
N ALA A 36 2.52 2.86 12.73
CA ALA A 36 3.88 2.55 12.34
C ALA A 36 4.15 2.75 10.84
N ILE A 37 3.15 2.61 9.97
CA ILE A 37 3.29 2.86 8.54
C ILE A 37 3.56 4.34 8.23
N GLY A 38 2.99 5.25 9.00
CA GLY A 38 3.19 6.70 8.83
C GLY A 38 4.41 7.20 9.59
N ALA A 39 4.46 6.93 10.89
CA ALA A 39 5.43 7.52 11.82
C ALA A 39 6.58 6.58 12.22
N GLY A 40 6.47 5.28 11.92
CA GLY A 40 7.42 4.30 12.43
C GLY A 40 8.79 4.36 11.78
N LYS A 41 9.81 3.98 12.55
CA LYS A 41 11.18 3.84 12.05
C LYS A 41 11.27 2.64 11.11
N GLN A 42 11.84 2.84 9.92
CA GLN A 42 12.09 1.75 8.98
C GLN A 42 13.38 0.99 9.30
N THR A 43 13.31 -0.34 9.25
CA THR A 43 14.46 -1.24 9.25
C THR A 43 14.37 -2.16 8.04
N THR A 44 15.26 -1.98 7.07
CA THR A 44 15.31 -2.82 5.86
C THR A 44 15.89 -4.20 6.21
N LEU A 45 15.32 -5.25 5.63
CA LEU A 45 15.78 -6.62 5.83
C LEU A 45 16.72 -7.04 4.70
N THR A 46 17.83 -7.67 5.05
CA THR A 46 18.72 -8.32 4.07
C THR A 46 18.12 -9.66 3.68
N LEU A 47 17.59 -9.77 2.46
CA LEU A 47 16.99 -10.99 1.92
C LEU A 47 17.83 -11.50 0.75
N LYS A 48 17.94 -12.83 0.61
CA LYS A 48 18.61 -13.46 -0.55
C LYS A 48 17.88 -13.17 -1.86
N GLN A 49 16.56 -13.00 -1.80
CA GLN A 49 15.69 -12.68 -2.92
C GLN A 49 14.48 -11.88 -2.42
N GLY A 50 13.95 -11.00 -3.27
CA GLY A 50 12.84 -10.11 -2.92
C GLY A 50 13.28 -8.89 -2.11
N TYR A 51 12.32 -8.22 -1.49
CA TYR A 51 12.52 -7.02 -0.69
C TYR A 51 11.61 -7.05 0.54
N GLY A 52 12.14 -6.65 1.71
CA GLY A 52 11.35 -6.58 2.92
C GLY A 52 11.87 -5.56 3.90
N PHE A 53 10.97 -5.05 4.73
CA PHE A 53 11.30 -4.08 5.77
C PHE A 53 10.29 -4.17 6.93
N ILE A 54 10.72 -3.67 8.07
CA ILE A 54 9.89 -3.49 9.27
C ILE A 54 9.67 -2.00 9.49
N ARG A 55 8.46 -1.62 9.91
CA ARG A 55 8.13 -0.32 10.48
C ARG A 55 7.67 -0.51 11.92
N GLU A 56 8.18 0.28 12.85
CA GLU A 56 7.83 0.18 14.28
C GLU A 56 7.64 1.57 14.89
N HIS A 57 6.55 1.75 15.65
CA HIS A 57 6.20 2.97 16.38
C HIS A 57 5.35 2.63 17.60
N ASP A 58 5.80 3.02 18.80
CA ASP A 58 5.01 2.96 20.04
C ASP A 58 4.32 1.60 20.29
N GLY A 59 5.03 0.51 20.02
CA GLY A 59 4.54 -0.87 20.18
C GLY A 59 3.75 -1.42 19.00
N ASP A 60 3.30 -0.58 18.06
CA ASP A 60 2.76 -1.03 16.76
C ASP A 60 3.94 -1.41 15.84
N LYS A 61 3.88 -2.62 15.27
CA LYS A 61 4.96 -3.18 14.47
C LYS A 61 4.39 -3.89 13.24
N VAL A 62 4.83 -3.44 12.06
CA VAL A 62 4.44 -4.02 10.77
C VAL A 62 5.67 -4.49 10.02
N MET A 63 5.61 -5.71 9.48
CA MET A 63 6.57 -6.24 8.53
C MET A 63 5.94 -6.32 7.14
N VAL A 64 6.65 -5.81 6.13
CA VAL A 64 6.23 -5.86 4.73
C VAL A 64 7.26 -6.68 3.97
N VAL A 65 6.79 -7.64 3.17
CA VAL A 65 7.64 -8.51 2.36
C VAL A 65 7.06 -8.61 0.96
N TRP A 66 7.91 -8.40 -0.03
CA TRP A 66 7.71 -8.76 -1.41
C TRP A 66 8.66 -9.90 -1.76
N ALA A 67 8.11 -11.07 -2.05
CA ALA A 67 8.88 -12.30 -2.23
C ALA A 67 9.62 -12.40 -3.58
N GLY A 68 9.44 -11.43 -4.49
CA GLY A 68 9.80 -11.57 -5.89
C GLY A 68 8.61 -11.94 -6.76
N GLN A 69 8.70 -11.70 -8.07
CA GLN A 69 7.99 -12.53 -9.03
C GLN A 69 8.83 -13.79 -9.26
N PRO A 70 8.23 -14.99 -9.36
CA PRO A 70 8.94 -16.13 -9.93
C PRO A 70 9.37 -15.84 -11.39
#